data_AF-A0A4Z0PW99-F1
#
_entry.id   AF-A0A4Z0PW99-F1
#
_cell.length_a   1.000
_cell.length_b   1.000
_cell.length_c   1.000
_cell.angle_alpha   90.00
_cell.angle_beta   90.00
_cell.angle_gamma   90.00
#
_symmetry.space_group_name_H-M   'P 1'
#
loop_
_entity.id
_entity.type
_entity.pdbx_description
1 polymer ?
#
loop_
_entity_poly.entity_id
_entity_poly.type
_entity_poly.pdbx_seq_one_letter_code
_entity_poly.pdbx_strand_id
1 'polypeptide(L)'
;MAIDVRLLLTRAQCDAVIAELEKRIRRLGNKESNYDYQDEVGSERATELNDELKGLNVRIANHDTYLATLTEGSTEYERTFDERRKDDDRRGEILAQQRKRGATKVVLGQSALKETQSRTTSLEEDKAAVAAHRLTLAA
;
A
#
# COMPACT_ATOMS: atom_id res chain seq x y z
N MET A 1 16.87 17.95 12.52
CA MET A 1 17.43 19.17 13.13
C MET A 1 16.27 20.12 13.31
N ALA A 2 16.10 20.70 14.50
CA ALA A 2 15.01 21.64 14.74
C ALA A 2 15.26 22.97 14.01
N ILE A 3 14.19 23.60 13.53
CA ILE A 3 14.25 24.94 12.93
C ILE A 3 14.48 26.03 14.00
N ASP A 4 15.24 27.07 13.67
CA ASP A 4 15.45 28.21 14.57
C ASP A 4 14.32 29.25 14.43
N VAL A 5 13.26 29.07 15.20
CA VAL A 5 12.09 29.96 15.20
C VAL A 5 12.40 31.39 15.69
N ARG A 6 13.54 31.61 16.38
CA ARG A 6 13.92 32.93 16.92
C ARG A 6 14.26 33.95 15.83
N LEU A 7 14.48 33.50 14.60
CA LEU A 7 14.65 34.37 13.44
C LEU A 7 13.34 35.04 13.00
N LEU A 8 12.19 34.56 13.48
CA LEU A 8 10.88 35.13 13.23
C LEU A 8 10.55 36.12 14.35
N LEU A 9 10.70 37.40 14.04
CA LEU A 9 10.58 38.51 14.98
C LEU A 9 9.14 39.03 15.13
N THR A 10 8.28 38.72 14.15
CA THR A 10 6.89 39.21 14.13
C THR A 10 5.88 38.08 13.91
N ARG A 11 4.65 38.28 14.38
CA ARG A 11 3.53 37.36 14.11
C ARG A 11 3.28 37.19 12.61
N ALA A 12 3.42 38.27 11.83
CA ALA A 12 3.28 38.23 10.37
C ALA A 12 4.36 37.36 9.69
N GLN A 13 5.60 37.37 10.20
CA GLN A 13 6.65 36.47 9.70
C GLN A 13 6.34 35.00 10.04
N CYS A 14 5.80 34.73 11.22
CA CYS A 14 5.33 33.38 11.59
C CYS A 14 4.19 32.92 10.68
N ASP A 15 3.20 33.78 10.41
CA ASP A 15 2.05 33.48 9.56
C ASP A 15 2.49 33.19 8.11
N ALA A 16 3.47 33.94 7.59
CA ALA A 16 4.04 33.69 6.26
C ALA A 16 4.75 32.32 6.17
N VAL A 17 5.51 31.94 7.21
CA VAL A 17 6.17 30.64 7.28
C VAL A 17 5.16 29.50 7.40
N ILE A 18 4.14 29.64 8.26
CA ILE A 18 3.05 28.65 8.39
C ILE A 18 2.36 28.43 7.04
N ALA A 19 2.01 29.51 6.32
CA ALA A 19 1.36 29.40 5.01
C ALA A 19 2.23 28.65 3.98
N GLU A 20 3.55 28.82 4.02
CA GLU A 20 4.48 28.12 3.14
C GLU A 20 4.64 26.64 3.53
N LEU A 21 4.72 26.33 4.82
CA LEU A 21 4.74 24.96 5.33
C LEU A 21 3.45 24.21 4.94
N GLU A 22 2.28 24.85 5.06
CA GLU A 22 1.01 24.28 4.62
C GLU A 22 0.95 24.02 3.11
N LYS A 23 1.51 24.90 2.28
CA LYS A 23 1.64 24.64 0.84
C LYS A 23 2.49 23.41 0.56
N ARG A 24 3.59 23.23 1.30
CA ARG A 24 4.48 22.06 1.15
C ARG A 24 3.81 20.78 1.62
N ILE A 25 3.12 20.81 2.76
CA ILE A 25 2.30 19.70 3.27
C ILE A 25 1.24 19.31 2.22
N ARG A 26 0.48 20.26 1.66
CA ARG A 26 -0.49 19.98 0.58
C ARG A 26 0.14 19.32 -0.64
N ARG A 27 1.33 19.74 -1.07
CA ARG A 27 2.05 19.12 -2.19
C ARG A 27 2.49 17.69 -1.88
N LEU A 28 2.90 17.41 -0.65
CA LEU A 28 3.24 16.05 -0.22
C LEU A 28 1.98 15.18 -0.10
N GLY A 29 0.88 15.73 0.42
CA GLY A 29 -0.42 15.04 0.43
C GLY A 29 -0.89 14.65 -0.98
N ASN A 30 -0.76 15.54 -1.96
CA ASN A 30 -1.05 15.18 -3.36
C ASN A 30 -0.12 14.10 -3.93
N LYS A 31 1.14 14.04 -3.47
CA LYS A 31 2.06 12.97 -3.86
C LYS A 31 1.69 11.65 -3.19
N GLU A 32 1.30 11.68 -1.92
CA GLU A 32 0.78 10.54 -1.17
C GLU A 32 -0.48 9.99 -1.82
N SER A 33 -1.48 10.81 -2.15
CA SER A 33 -2.67 10.37 -2.89
C SER A 33 -2.35 9.78 -4.28
N ASN A 34 -1.30 10.24 -4.95
CA ASN A 34 -0.84 9.65 -6.20
C ASN A 34 -0.11 8.31 -5.99
N TYR A 35 0.59 8.13 -4.87
CA TYR A 35 1.13 6.83 -4.49
C TYR A 35 0.01 5.87 -4.11
N ASP A 36 -0.98 6.32 -3.35
CA ASP A 36 -2.16 5.55 -2.99
C ASP A 36 -2.95 5.15 -4.24
N TYR A 37 -3.12 6.04 -5.22
CA TYR A 37 -3.75 5.73 -6.50
C TYR A 37 -2.93 4.74 -7.35
N GLN A 38 -1.60 4.87 -7.36
CA GLN A 38 -0.72 3.91 -8.04
C GLN A 38 -0.68 2.55 -7.32
N ASP A 39 -0.87 2.53 -6.00
CA ASP A 39 -1.02 1.33 -5.19
C ASP A 39 -2.42 0.74 -5.32
N GLU A 40 -3.50 1.50 -5.45
CA GLU A 40 -4.88 1.04 -5.74
C GLU A 40 -4.97 0.35 -7.10
N VAL A 41 -4.47 0.99 -8.17
CA VAL A 41 -4.42 0.40 -9.53
C VAL A 41 -3.47 -0.81 -9.57
N GLY A 42 -2.50 -0.88 -8.67
CA GLY A 42 -1.66 -2.04 -8.41
C GLY A 42 -2.34 -3.12 -7.55
N SER A 43 -3.14 -2.76 -6.55
CA SER A 43 -3.51 -3.63 -5.43
C SER A 43 -4.91 -4.22 -5.56
N GLU A 44 -5.88 -3.61 -6.26
CA GLU A 44 -7.19 -4.24 -6.47
C GLU A 44 -7.03 -5.56 -7.23
N ARG A 45 -6.28 -5.54 -8.35
CA ARG A 45 -5.95 -6.76 -9.09
C ARG A 45 -5.09 -7.73 -8.29
N ALA A 46 -4.22 -7.25 -7.40
CA ALA A 46 -3.40 -8.12 -6.54
C ALA A 46 -4.23 -8.79 -5.45
N THR A 47 -5.18 -8.05 -4.87
CA THR A 47 -6.14 -8.51 -3.86
C THR A 47 -7.08 -9.51 -4.49
N GLU A 48 -7.66 -9.21 -5.65
CA GLU A 48 -8.45 -10.16 -6.44
C GLU A 48 -7.69 -11.46 -6.72
N LEU A 49 -6.45 -11.36 -7.22
CA LEU A 49 -5.62 -12.53 -7.51
C LEU A 49 -5.24 -13.31 -6.24
N ASN A 50 -5.03 -12.63 -5.12
CA ASN A 50 -4.72 -13.27 -3.83
C ASN A 50 -5.94 -13.95 -3.21
N ASP A 51 -7.12 -13.34 -3.30
CA ASP A 51 -8.37 -13.92 -2.82
C ASP A 51 -8.79 -15.09 -3.71
N GLU A 52 -8.56 -14.99 -5.03
CA GLU A 52 -8.68 -16.11 -5.96
C GLU A 52 -7.70 -17.25 -5.58
N LEU A 53 -6.44 -16.95 -5.29
CA LEU A 53 -5.43 -17.92 -4.81
C LEU A 53 -5.85 -18.63 -3.51
N LYS A 54 -6.42 -17.90 -2.55
CA LYS A 54 -6.96 -18.49 -1.30
C LYS A 54 -8.09 -19.45 -1.61
N GLY A 55 -9.05 -19.04 -2.45
CA GLY A 55 -10.18 -19.88 -2.88
C GLY A 55 -9.72 -21.13 -3.62
N LEU A 56 -8.73 -21.00 -4.52
CA LEU A 56 -8.12 -22.12 -5.26
C LEU A 56 -7.45 -23.11 -4.31
N ASN A 57 -6.68 -22.65 -3.33
CA ASN A 57 -6.02 -23.55 -2.37
C ASN A 57 -7.04 -24.33 -1.53
N VAL A 58 -8.16 -23.70 -1.12
CA VAL A 58 -9.23 -24.40 -0.39
C VAL A 58 -9.91 -25.44 -1.28
N ARG A 59 -10.24 -25.09 -2.52
CA ARG A 59 -10.87 -26.04 -3.46
C ARG A 59 -9.95 -27.22 -3.78
N ILE A 60 -8.67 -26.98 -4.03
CA ILE A 60 -7.68 -28.04 -4.25
C ILE A 60 -7.63 -28.98 -3.03
N ALA A 61 -7.54 -28.43 -1.81
CA ALA A 61 -7.52 -29.26 -0.59
C ALA A 61 -8.81 -30.08 -0.40
N ASN A 62 -9.96 -29.49 -0.74
CA ASN A 62 -11.25 -30.20 -0.71
C ASN A 62 -11.32 -31.32 -1.76
N HIS A 63 -10.88 -31.05 -2.99
CA HIS A 63 -10.79 -32.07 -4.04
C HIS A 63 -9.83 -33.19 -3.65
N ASP A 64 -8.64 -32.87 -3.13
CA ASP A 64 -7.66 -33.86 -2.67
C ASP A 64 -8.25 -34.74 -1.56
N THR A 65 -9.01 -34.15 -0.63
CA THR A 65 -9.71 -34.89 0.45
C THR A 65 -10.82 -35.79 -0.12
N TYR A 66 -11.62 -35.29 -1.06
CA TYR A 66 -12.72 -36.04 -1.64
C TYR A 66 -12.23 -37.17 -2.55
N LEU A 67 -11.19 -36.93 -3.36
CA LEU A 67 -10.52 -37.95 -4.18
C LEU A 67 -10.05 -39.13 -3.35
N ALA A 68 -9.55 -38.90 -2.13
CA ALA A 68 -9.13 -39.97 -1.22
C ALA A 68 -10.29 -40.89 -0.76
N THR A 69 -11.54 -40.47 -0.92
CA THR A 69 -12.74 -41.25 -0.57
C THR A 69 -13.35 -41.99 -1.77
N LEU A 70 -12.91 -41.65 -3.00
CA LEU A 70 -13.47 -42.17 -4.23
C LEU A 70 -12.64 -43.35 -4.76
N THR A 71 -13.31 -44.29 -5.41
CA THR A 71 -12.63 -45.35 -6.13
C THR A 71 -11.99 -44.79 -7.40
N GLU A 72 -10.68 -44.97 -7.54
CA GLU A 72 -9.92 -44.59 -8.73
C GLU A 72 -10.52 -45.21 -10.01
N GLY A 73 -10.58 -44.43 -11.09
CA GLY A 73 -11.19 -44.83 -12.36
C GLY A 73 -12.73 -44.79 -12.39
N SER A 74 -13.40 -44.44 -11.29
CA SER A 74 -14.84 -44.15 -11.33
C SER A 74 -15.12 -42.81 -12.02
N THR A 75 -16.30 -42.66 -12.63
CA THR A 75 -16.69 -41.41 -13.32
C THR A 75 -16.60 -40.18 -12.39
N GLU A 76 -16.96 -40.35 -11.13
CA GLU A 76 -16.88 -39.27 -10.13
C GLU A 76 -15.43 -38.92 -9.80
N TYR A 77 -14.55 -39.93 -9.66
CA TYR A 77 -13.12 -39.73 -9.44
C TYR A 77 -12.49 -38.95 -10.59
N GLU A 78 -12.70 -39.37 -11.84
CA GLU A 78 -12.14 -38.72 -13.03
C GLU A 78 -12.60 -37.26 -13.13
N ARG A 79 -13.89 -37.00 -12.85
CA ARG A 79 -14.43 -35.64 -12.85
C ARG A 79 -13.76 -34.76 -11.79
N THR A 80 -13.68 -35.23 -10.54
CA THR A 80 -13.06 -34.47 -9.45
C THR A 80 -11.56 -34.27 -9.70
N PHE A 81 -10.88 -35.24 -10.31
CA PHE A 81 -9.47 -35.13 -10.69
C PHE A 81 -9.26 -34.02 -11.73
N ASP A 82 -10.10 -33.97 -12.77
CA ASP A 82 -10.07 -32.92 -13.78
C ASP A 82 -10.34 -31.52 -13.21
N GLU A 83 -11.31 -31.41 -12.28
CA GLU A 83 -11.61 -30.16 -11.58
C GLU A 83 -10.43 -29.69 -10.72
N ARG A 84 -9.80 -30.61 -9.98
CA ARG A 84 -8.56 -30.35 -9.22
C ARG A 84 -7.43 -29.87 -10.11
N ARG A 85 -7.26 -30.49 -11.29
CA ARG A 85 -6.23 -30.11 -12.25
C ARG A 85 -6.43 -28.69 -12.77
N LYS A 86 -7.68 -28.32 -13.13
CA LYS A 86 -8.02 -26.97 -13.61
C LYS A 86 -7.74 -25.89 -12.55
N ASP A 87 -8.09 -26.15 -11.29
CA ASP A 87 -7.80 -25.23 -10.19
C ASP A 87 -6.27 -25.07 -9.99
N ASP A 88 -5.48 -26.13 -10.13
CA ASP A 88 -4.01 -26.05 -9.98
C ASP A 88 -3.33 -25.34 -11.17
N ASP A 89 -3.82 -25.55 -12.40
CA ASP A 89 -3.37 -24.81 -13.58
C ASP A 89 -3.62 -23.29 -13.39
N ARG A 90 -4.82 -22.91 -12.94
CA ARG A 90 -5.17 -21.52 -12.65
C ARG A 90 -4.31 -20.92 -11.54
N ARG A 91 -4.02 -21.70 -10.49
CA ARG A 91 -3.10 -21.31 -9.41
C ARG A 91 -1.69 -21.04 -9.96
N GLY A 92 -1.20 -21.88 -10.87
CA GLY A 92 0.08 -21.67 -11.56
C GLY A 92 0.13 -20.38 -12.38
N GLU A 93 -0.95 -20.08 -13.12
CA GLU A 93 -1.07 -18.83 -13.90
C GLU A 93 -1.02 -17.58 -13.03
N ILE A 94 -1.77 -17.57 -11.92
CA ILE A 94 -1.79 -16.44 -10.99
C ILE A 94 -0.40 -16.21 -10.39
N LEU A 95 0.29 -17.27 -9.98
CA LEU A 95 1.66 -17.17 -9.47
C LEU A 95 2.64 -16.65 -10.53
N ALA A 96 2.48 -17.04 -11.79
CA ALA A 96 3.26 -16.51 -12.90
C ALA A 96 2.97 -15.03 -13.18
N GLN A 97 1.70 -14.61 -13.09
CA GLN A 97 1.29 -13.21 -13.23
C GLN A 97 1.84 -12.32 -12.10
N GLN A 98 1.83 -12.82 -10.86
CA GLN A 98 2.45 -12.14 -9.72
C GLN A 98 3.97 -11.99 -9.90
N ARG A 99 4.67 -13.02 -10.40
CA ARG A 99 6.11 -12.95 -10.69
C ARG A 99 6.46 -11.93 -11.78
N LYS A 100 5.59 -11.73 -12.78
CA LYS A 100 5.79 -10.75 -13.87
C LYS A 100 5.69 -9.28 -13.44
N ARG A 101 5.11 -8.97 -12.27
CA ARG A 101 4.98 -7.59 -11.76
C ARG A 101 6.25 -6.99 -11.14
N GLY A 102 7.21 -7.83 -10.73
CA GLY A 102 8.54 -7.41 -10.24
C GLY A 102 8.53 -6.79 -8.83
N ALA A 103 8.87 -7.60 -7.82
CA ALA A 103 8.91 -7.22 -6.40
C ALA A 103 9.73 -5.95 -6.10
N THR A 104 10.81 -5.71 -6.85
CA THR A 104 11.66 -4.54 -6.73
C THR A 104 10.89 -3.23 -6.93
N LYS A 105 9.94 -3.18 -7.88
CA LYS A 105 9.18 -1.95 -8.17
C LYS A 105 8.21 -1.61 -7.04
N VAL A 106 7.60 -2.64 -6.43
CA VAL A 106 6.69 -2.50 -5.29
C VAL A 106 7.44 -1.95 -4.07
N VAL A 107 8.58 -2.56 -3.73
CA VAL A 107 9.40 -2.14 -2.58
C VAL A 107 9.93 -0.72 -2.77
N LEU A 108 10.34 -0.34 -3.99
CA LEU A 108 10.76 1.04 -4.27
C LEU A 108 9.61 2.05 -4.15
N GLY A 109 8.39 1.69 -4.54
CA GLY A 109 7.19 2.53 -4.33
C GLY A 109 6.88 2.74 -2.86
N GLN A 110 6.91 1.66 -2.05
CA GLN A 110 6.72 1.73 -0.60
C GLN A 110 7.79 2.58 0.09
N SER A 111 9.05 2.48 -0.35
CA SER A 111 10.13 3.34 0.15
C SER A 111 9.86 4.82 -0.13
N ALA A 112 9.41 5.16 -1.33
CA ALA A 112 9.12 6.54 -1.71
C ALA A 112 7.91 7.13 -0.97
N LEU A 113 6.89 6.30 -0.69
CA LEU A 113 5.76 6.67 0.17
C LEU A 113 6.22 6.95 1.61
N LYS A 114 7.03 6.05 2.19
CA LYS A 114 7.59 6.23 3.53
C LYS A 114 8.42 7.51 3.67
N GLU A 115 9.21 7.84 2.65
CA GLU A 115 9.95 9.12 2.61
C GLU A 115 9.01 10.33 2.57
N THR A 116 7.91 10.25 1.82
CA THR A 116 6.90 11.31 1.73
C THR A 116 6.23 11.53 3.08
N GLN A 117 5.82 10.46 3.76
CA GLN A 117 5.21 10.51 5.09
C GLN A 117 6.16 11.08 6.13
N SER A 118 7.42 10.61 6.17
CA SER A 118 8.43 11.14 7.09
C SER A 118 8.67 12.63 6.90
N ARG A 119 8.66 13.12 5.64
CA ARG A 119 8.78 14.56 5.35
C ARG A 119 7.53 15.34 5.78
N THR A 120 6.33 14.78 5.60
CA THR A 120 5.09 15.39 6.07
C THR A 120 5.12 15.58 7.59
N THR A 121 5.46 14.53 8.36
CA THR A 121 5.56 14.61 9.83
C THR A 121 6.56 15.69 10.27
N SER A 122 7.75 15.75 9.65
CA SER A 122 8.74 16.77 9.96
C SER A 122 8.24 18.20 9.69
N LEU A 123 7.47 18.42 8.62
CA LEU A 123 6.91 19.74 8.31
C LEU A 123 5.75 20.12 9.25
N GLU A 124 5.00 19.15 9.76
CA GLU A 124 3.97 19.37 10.78
C GLU A 124 4.57 19.75 12.13
N GLU A 125 5.67 19.11 12.53
CA GLU A 125 6.45 19.47 13.72
C GLU A 125 6.99 20.90 13.61
N ASP A 126 7.59 21.26 12.47
CA ASP A 126 8.08 22.61 12.19
C ASP A 126 6.93 23.65 12.25
N LYS A 127 5.77 23.32 11.67
CA LYS A 127 4.58 24.19 11.72
C LYS A 127 4.11 24.41 13.17
N ALA A 128 4.09 23.35 13.97
CA ALA A 128 3.71 23.43 15.39
C ALA A 128 4.70 24.30 16.18
N ALA A 129 6.01 24.17 15.92
CA ALA A 129 7.04 24.99 16.56
C ALA A 129 6.88 26.48 16.21
N VAL A 130 6.62 26.81 14.95
CA VAL A 130 6.37 28.20 14.50
C VAL A 130 5.08 28.75 15.12
N ALA A 131 4.02 27.94 15.20
CA ALA A 131 2.76 28.33 15.83
C ALA A 131 2.92 28.59 17.33
N ALA A 132 3.68 27.75 18.04
CA ALA A 132 4.00 27.97 19.44
C ALA A 132 4.81 29.25 19.65
N HIS A 133 5.84 29.50 18.83
CA HIS A 133 6.65 30.72 18.89
C HIS A 133 5.81 31.98 18.63
N ARG A 134 4.90 31.95 17.66
CA ARG A 134 3.98 33.05 17.35
C ARG A 134 3.19 33.52 18.57
N LEU A 135 2.78 32.60 19.45
CA LEU A 135 2.03 32.93 20.68
C LEU A 135 2.89 33.70 21.70
N THR A 136 4.22 33.60 21.62
CA THR A 136 5.14 34.32 22.51
C THR A 136 5.42 35.75 22.07
N LEU A 137 5.13 36.08 20.81
CA LEU A 137 5.36 37.41 20.24
C LEU A 137 4.22 38.37 20.62
N ALA A 138 4.57 39.64 20.80
CA ALA A 138 3.62 40.73 21.03
C ALA A 138 2.57 40.81 19.91
N ALA A 139 1.36 41.24 20.28
CA ALA A 139 0.22 41.35 19.38
C ALA A 139 0.39 42.42 18.31
#